data_AF-A0A7X1NH32-F1
#
_entry.id   AF-A0A7X1NH32-F1
#
_cell.length_a   1.000
_cell.length_b   1.000
_cell.length_c   1.000
_cell.angle_alpha   90.00
_cell.angle_beta   90.00
_cell.angle_gamma   90.00
#
_symmetry.space_group_name_H-M   'P 1'
#
loop_
_entity.id
_entity.type
_entity.pdbx_description
1 polymer ?
#
loop_
_entity_poly.entity_id
_entity_poly.type
_entity_poly.pdbx_seq_one_letter_code
_entity_poly.pdbx_strand_id
1 'polypeptide(L)'
;MRVRTYSSTDEQHQFGEFRWDLAFVGADLDERSRVAIALVNSAAKESHQAEFTVEQPHRLRVGAHLLGPKELAKLVGKARSLVLETTTLGMVEVLQFLRAARDANLDSVDCLYVEPKDYEKDTFLESSWSRDFSLSDSHRVAGVPPFLPMQAQLADRNVRLVAMLGYESSRLAGIFEQDPEMAAWRKFAVVGVPGYSPGWEQNALANNVDTLDAHQFHPVRYCSASSVSGAYDLLTQIHAEGHDENPHTTVAPLGTKPHGIAAAMFLVDHSSYQQASLLYDHPIRVKGRSSKVRRWHLYRIDLTHKP
;
A
#
# COMPACT_ATOMS: atom_id res chain seq x y z
N MET A 1 -7.11 -3.53 -13.66
CA MET A 1 -5.66 -3.49 -14.02
C MET A 1 -5.08 -4.90 -14.09
N ARG A 2 -3.89 -5.09 -14.71
CA ARG A 2 -3.12 -6.36 -14.68
C ARG A 2 -1.69 -6.11 -14.23
N VAL A 3 -1.03 -7.09 -13.61
CA VAL A 3 0.35 -6.94 -13.12
C VAL A 3 1.27 -8.00 -13.72
N ARG A 4 2.39 -7.55 -14.27
CA ARG A 4 3.55 -8.40 -14.59
C ARG A 4 4.62 -8.19 -13.52
N THR A 5 5.11 -9.27 -12.95
CA THR A 5 6.08 -9.21 -11.83
C THR A 5 7.43 -9.74 -12.29
N TYR A 6 8.48 -8.96 -12.05
CA TYR A 6 9.88 -9.37 -12.16
C TYR A 6 10.46 -9.37 -10.76
N SER A 7 11.08 -10.48 -10.35
CA SER A 7 11.69 -10.60 -9.02
C SER A 7 13.10 -11.15 -9.17
N SER A 8 14.05 -10.57 -8.44
CA SER A 8 15.38 -11.17 -8.35
C SER A 8 15.37 -12.41 -7.47
N THR A 9 16.37 -13.25 -7.67
CA THR A 9 16.59 -14.44 -6.82
C THR A 9 17.49 -14.14 -5.62
N ASP A 10 18.22 -13.02 -5.66
CA ASP A 10 19.18 -12.58 -4.65
C ASP A 10 19.12 -11.05 -4.44
N GLU A 11 20.12 -10.52 -3.72
CA GLU A 11 20.26 -9.11 -3.37
C GLU A 11 20.52 -8.18 -4.56
N GLN A 12 20.83 -8.71 -5.75
CA GLN A 12 21.02 -7.94 -6.97
C GLN A 12 19.70 -7.90 -7.75
N HIS A 13 19.38 -6.77 -8.38
CA HIS A 13 18.09 -6.62 -9.05
C HIS A 13 17.94 -7.55 -10.26
N GLN A 14 19.01 -7.91 -10.98
CA GLN A 14 19.04 -8.82 -12.14
C GLN A 14 18.07 -8.52 -13.30
N PHE A 15 17.33 -7.41 -13.25
CA PHE A 15 16.25 -7.17 -14.20
C PHE A 15 16.70 -6.80 -15.64
N GLY A 16 17.98 -6.53 -15.89
CA GLY A 16 18.50 -5.95 -17.14
C GLY A 16 18.50 -4.41 -17.12
N GLU A 17 18.78 -3.75 -18.25
CA GLU A 17 18.73 -2.28 -18.35
C GLU A 17 17.27 -1.78 -18.43
N PHE A 18 16.78 -1.16 -17.36
CA PHE A 18 15.57 -0.34 -17.42
C PHE A 18 15.94 1.10 -17.68
N ARG A 19 15.14 1.76 -18.51
CA ARG A 19 15.21 3.21 -18.69
C ARG A 19 13.83 3.81 -18.53
N TRP A 20 13.69 4.69 -17.56
CA TRP A 20 12.44 5.40 -17.29
C TRP A 20 12.56 6.86 -17.76
N ASP A 21 11.47 7.42 -18.28
CA ASP A 21 11.43 8.85 -18.59
C ASP A 21 11.28 9.65 -17.29
N LEU A 22 10.46 9.17 -16.34
CA LEU A 22 10.17 9.85 -15.09
C LEU A 22 10.16 8.88 -13.90
N ALA A 23 10.67 9.34 -12.76
CA ALA A 23 10.68 8.61 -11.52
C ALA A 23 10.20 9.43 -10.33
N PHE A 24 9.52 8.77 -9.39
CA PHE A 24 9.20 9.35 -8.09
C PHE A 24 9.76 8.48 -6.96
N VAL A 25 10.40 9.14 -6.00
CA VAL A 25 11.01 8.54 -4.81
C VAL A 25 10.52 9.25 -3.54
N GLY A 26 10.51 8.57 -2.41
CA GLY A 26 10.27 9.16 -1.09
C GLY A 26 11.57 9.58 -0.40
N ALA A 27 11.51 9.68 0.93
CA ALA A 27 12.68 9.99 1.75
C ALA A 27 13.64 8.79 1.90
N ASP A 28 14.93 9.10 2.07
CA ASP A 28 15.93 8.11 2.47
C ASP A 28 15.82 7.80 3.98
N LEU A 29 15.54 6.55 4.32
CA LEU A 29 15.22 6.09 5.68
C LEU A 29 16.14 4.97 6.19
N ASP A 30 16.66 4.12 5.29
CA ASP A 30 17.46 2.94 5.60
C ASP A 30 18.36 2.50 4.41
N GLU A 31 19.01 1.36 4.53
CA GLU A 31 19.88 0.82 3.47
C GLU A 31 19.11 0.53 2.17
N ARG A 32 17.87 0.05 2.28
CA ARG A 32 17.05 -0.32 1.11
C ARG A 32 16.58 0.91 0.36
N SER A 33 16.21 1.97 1.07
CA SER A 33 15.88 3.25 0.42
C SER A 33 17.06 3.80 -0.35
N ARG A 34 18.28 3.78 0.22
CA ARG A 34 19.49 4.27 -0.48
C ARG A 34 19.73 3.56 -1.79
N VAL A 35 19.74 2.22 -1.77
CA VAL A 35 20.00 1.45 -2.99
C VAL A 35 18.88 1.58 -4.01
N ALA A 36 17.61 1.64 -3.57
CA ALA A 36 16.47 1.80 -4.45
C ALA A 36 16.47 3.17 -5.15
N ILE A 37 16.71 4.25 -4.38
CA ILE A 37 16.83 5.62 -4.90
C ILE A 37 18.00 5.70 -5.88
N ALA A 38 19.16 5.12 -5.54
CA ALA A 38 20.33 5.14 -6.41
C ALA A 38 20.06 4.45 -7.76
N LEU A 39 19.43 3.27 -7.76
CA LEU A 39 19.05 2.57 -8.98
C LEU A 39 18.12 3.44 -9.84
N VAL A 40 17.05 3.96 -9.25
CA VAL A 40 16.05 4.76 -9.95
C VAL A 40 16.65 6.05 -10.53
N ASN A 41 17.45 6.77 -9.75
CA ASN A 41 18.11 8.00 -10.22
C ASN A 41 19.13 7.74 -11.34
N SER A 42 19.77 6.57 -11.36
CA SER A 42 20.69 6.20 -12.44
C SER A 42 20.00 5.77 -13.74
N ALA A 43 18.76 5.27 -13.64
CA ALA A 43 18.01 4.68 -14.73
C ALA A 43 16.91 5.60 -15.30
N ALA A 44 16.45 6.59 -14.54
CA ALA A 44 15.46 7.56 -14.97
C ALA A 44 16.11 8.82 -15.56
N LYS A 45 15.50 9.43 -16.57
CA LYS A 45 15.95 10.73 -17.12
C LYS A 45 15.70 11.87 -16.13
N GLU A 46 14.57 11.80 -15.43
CA GLU A 46 14.16 12.77 -14.43
C GLU A 46 13.61 12.03 -13.20
N SER A 47 13.99 12.49 -12.01
CA SER A 47 13.57 11.92 -10.74
C SER A 47 13.16 13.02 -9.77
N HIS A 48 12.02 12.88 -9.11
CA HIS A 48 11.57 13.81 -8.08
C HIS A 48 11.27 13.11 -6.76
N GLN A 49 11.60 13.79 -5.68
CA GLN A 49 11.10 13.38 -4.37
C GLN A 49 9.61 13.74 -4.27
N ALA A 50 8.80 12.83 -3.74
CA ALA A 50 7.39 13.02 -3.51
C ALA A 50 7.00 12.67 -2.07
N GLU A 51 6.08 13.45 -1.50
CA GLU A 51 5.63 13.29 -0.13
C GLU A 51 4.20 13.78 0.04
N PHE A 52 3.40 12.95 0.69
CA PHE A 52 2.08 13.31 1.15
C PHE A 52 2.13 13.87 2.57
N THR A 53 1.36 14.94 2.83
CA THR A 53 1.15 15.44 4.19
C THR A 53 -0.34 15.54 4.48
N VAL A 54 -0.69 15.16 5.69
CA VAL A 54 -2.08 15.15 6.20
C VAL A 54 -2.65 16.57 6.34
N GLU A 55 -1.81 17.60 6.45
CA GLU A 55 -2.20 19.01 6.48
C GLU A 55 -2.69 19.51 5.11
N GLN A 56 -2.28 18.85 4.02
CA GLN A 56 -2.62 19.24 2.66
C GLN A 56 -3.20 18.05 1.88
N PRO A 57 -4.33 17.48 2.33
CA PRO A 57 -4.79 16.15 1.92
C PRO A 57 -5.23 16.05 0.44
N HIS A 58 -5.38 17.19 -0.23
CA HIS A 58 -5.76 17.28 -1.65
C HIS A 58 -4.57 17.45 -2.60
N ARG A 59 -3.33 17.52 -2.08
CA ARG A 59 -2.14 17.81 -2.87
C ARG A 59 -0.99 16.91 -2.46
N LEU A 60 -0.05 16.75 -3.38
CA LEU A 60 1.18 16.01 -3.17
C LEU A 60 2.37 16.96 -3.36
N ARG A 61 3.31 16.95 -2.41
CA ARG A 61 4.57 17.66 -2.60
C ARG A 61 5.42 16.86 -3.56
N VAL A 62 5.88 17.48 -4.64
CA VAL A 62 6.76 16.90 -5.66
C VAL A 62 7.90 17.88 -5.90
N GLY A 63 9.10 17.54 -5.43
CA GLY A 63 10.22 18.48 -5.34
C GLY A 63 9.83 19.72 -4.54
N ALA A 64 9.97 20.90 -5.14
CA ALA A 64 9.60 22.18 -4.54
C ALA A 64 8.12 22.57 -4.76
N HIS A 65 7.35 21.77 -5.50
CA HIS A 65 5.99 22.12 -5.90
C HIS A 65 4.95 21.33 -5.13
N LEU A 66 3.77 21.93 -4.99
CA LEU A 66 2.62 21.30 -4.35
C LEU A 66 1.51 21.11 -5.39
N LEU A 67 1.38 19.88 -5.88
CA LEU A 67 0.57 19.54 -7.05
C LEU A 67 -0.77 18.92 -6.63
N GLY A 68 -1.87 19.44 -7.16
CA GLY A 68 -3.18 18.80 -7.12
C GLY A 68 -3.33 17.73 -8.22
N PRO A 69 -4.45 16.98 -8.23
CA PRO A 69 -4.63 15.83 -9.13
C PRO A 69 -4.44 16.14 -10.62
N LYS A 70 -4.96 17.27 -11.10
CA LYS A 70 -4.81 17.68 -12.52
C LYS A 70 -3.38 18.02 -12.88
N GLU A 71 -2.63 18.65 -11.98
CA GLU A 71 -1.23 19.01 -12.18
C GLU A 71 -0.35 17.77 -12.15
N LEU A 72 -0.66 16.81 -11.26
CA LEU A 72 0.01 15.52 -11.17
C LEU A 72 -0.19 14.70 -12.44
N ALA A 73 -1.42 14.61 -12.94
CA ALA A 73 -1.72 13.95 -14.22
C ALA A 73 -0.99 14.62 -15.39
N LYS A 74 -0.94 15.96 -15.42
CA LYS A 74 -0.18 16.70 -16.45
C LYS A 74 1.33 16.44 -16.37
N LEU A 75 1.90 16.31 -15.16
CA LEU A 75 3.32 16.00 -14.97
C LEU A 75 3.62 14.60 -15.49
N VAL A 76 2.85 13.61 -15.01
CA VAL A 76 3.01 12.19 -15.36
C VAL A 76 2.77 11.95 -16.85
N GLY A 77 1.78 12.62 -17.45
CA GLY A 77 1.42 12.50 -18.87
C GLY A 77 2.48 12.99 -19.87
N LYS A 78 3.57 13.61 -19.40
CA LYS A 78 4.72 13.96 -20.25
C LYS A 78 5.69 12.79 -20.46
N ALA A 79 5.62 11.77 -19.62
CA ALA A 79 6.53 10.63 -19.64
C ALA A 79 5.91 9.45 -20.39
N ARG A 80 6.71 8.72 -21.17
CA ARG A 80 6.25 7.46 -21.80
C ARG A 80 6.44 6.26 -20.88
N SER A 81 7.36 6.36 -19.93
CA SER A 81 7.62 5.35 -18.91
C SER A 81 7.79 6.01 -17.55
N LEU A 82 7.05 5.50 -16.57
CA LEU A 82 7.00 5.99 -15.20
C LEU A 82 7.41 4.88 -14.24
N VAL A 83 8.29 5.19 -13.29
CA VAL A 83 8.58 4.31 -12.14
C VAL A 83 8.24 4.99 -10.81
N LEU A 84 7.58 4.25 -9.93
CA LEU A 84 7.34 4.60 -8.53
C LEU A 84 8.26 3.74 -7.66
N GLU A 85 9.15 4.37 -6.88
CA GLU A 85 9.99 3.68 -5.91
C GLU A 85 9.18 3.46 -4.61
N THR A 86 8.57 2.30 -4.49
CA THR A 86 7.58 1.98 -3.43
C THR A 86 8.19 1.52 -2.11
N THR A 87 9.52 1.29 -2.07
CA THR A 87 10.23 1.09 -0.80
C THR A 87 10.12 2.35 0.06
N THR A 88 10.30 3.52 -0.55
CA THR A 88 10.25 4.84 0.09
C THR A 88 8.88 5.50 -0.02
N LEU A 89 8.22 5.48 -1.17
CA LEU A 89 6.88 6.07 -1.31
C LEU A 89 5.86 5.36 -0.40
N GLY A 90 4.96 6.13 0.21
CA GLY A 90 3.85 5.62 1.02
C GLY A 90 2.66 5.19 0.19
N MET A 91 1.67 4.62 0.88
CA MET A 91 0.43 4.17 0.25
C MET A 91 -0.27 5.31 -0.49
N VAL A 92 -0.32 6.49 0.12
CA VAL A 92 -1.03 7.64 -0.44
C VAL A 92 -0.32 8.19 -1.69
N GLU A 93 1.00 8.27 -1.67
CA GLU A 93 1.77 8.69 -2.84
C GLU A 93 1.57 7.73 -4.01
N VAL A 94 1.68 6.42 -3.75
CA VAL A 94 1.44 5.38 -4.77
C VAL A 94 0.02 5.49 -5.33
N LEU A 95 -0.98 5.65 -4.47
CA LEU A 95 -2.38 5.83 -4.88
C LEU A 95 -2.59 7.06 -5.77
N GLN A 96 -2.05 8.22 -5.37
CA GLN A 96 -2.22 9.45 -6.14
C GLN A 96 -1.48 9.39 -7.48
N PHE A 97 -0.29 8.79 -7.53
CA PHE A 97 0.43 8.61 -8.80
C PHE A 97 -0.24 7.59 -9.73
N LEU A 98 -0.75 6.47 -9.22
CA LEU A 98 -1.49 5.51 -10.04
C LEU A 98 -2.77 6.12 -10.62
N ARG A 99 -3.50 6.90 -9.80
CA ARG A 99 -4.64 7.68 -10.28
C ARG A 99 -4.23 8.68 -11.36
N ALA A 100 -3.18 9.46 -11.11
CA ALA A 100 -2.70 10.46 -12.07
C ALA A 100 -2.25 9.84 -13.40
N ALA A 101 -1.59 8.68 -13.35
CA ALA A 101 -1.18 7.93 -14.53
C ALA A 101 -2.40 7.44 -15.34
N ARG A 102 -3.45 6.97 -14.65
CA ARG A 102 -4.70 6.58 -15.32
C ARG A 102 -5.42 7.79 -15.93
N ASP A 103 -5.51 8.89 -15.20
CA ASP A 103 -6.15 10.13 -15.69
C ASP A 103 -5.39 10.72 -16.90
N ALA A 104 -4.07 10.50 -16.95
CA ALA A 104 -3.21 10.86 -18.07
C ALA A 104 -3.19 9.82 -19.21
N ASN A 105 -3.94 8.73 -19.10
CA ASN A 105 -4.00 7.62 -20.07
C ASN A 105 -2.63 6.99 -20.38
N LEU A 106 -1.77 6.81 -19.38
CA LEU A 106 -0.56 6.00 -19.56
C LEU A 106 -0.94 4.54 -19.75
N ASP A 107 -0.17 3.81 -20.55
CA ASP A 107 -0.39 2.38 -20.76
C ASP A 107 0.01 1.56 -19.54
N SER A 108 1.09 1.96 -18.85
CA SER A 108 1.61 1.24 -17.70
C SER A 108 2.39 2.11 -16.72
N VAL A 109 2.52 1.62 -15.49
CA VAL A 109 3.35 2.17 -14.43
C VAL A 109 4.19 1.06 -13.81
N ASP A 110 5.48 1.28 -13.68
CA ASP A 110 6.36 0.37 -12.96
C ASP A 110 6.43 0.76 -11.48
N CYS A 111 6.32 -0.21 -10.58
CA CYS A 111 6.53 -0.04 -9.15
C CYS A 111 7.74 -0.87 -8.73
N LEU A 112 8.81 -0.20 -8.31
CA LEU A 112 10.02 -0.83 -7.79
C LEU A 112 9.90 -1.00 -6.27
N TYR A 113 10.23 -2.17 -5.76
CA TYR A 113 10.23 -2.46 -4.32
C TYR A 113 11.44 -3.30 -3.94
N VAL A 114 12.10 -2.94 -2.86
CA VAL A 114 13.22 -3.69 -2.29
C VAL A 114 12.76 -4.41 -1.04
N GLU A 115 12.67 -5.74 -1.10
CA GLU A 115 12.27 -6.58 0.02
C GLU A 115 13.41 -6.61 1.08
N PRO A 116 13.09 -6.39 2.37
CA PRO A 116 14.08 -6.47 3.43
C PRO A 116 14.46 -7.91 3.74
N LYS A 117 15.71 -8.10 4.17
CA LYS A 117 16.14 -9.38 4.77
C LYS A 117 15.75 -9.45 6.24
N ASP A 118 15.95 -8.36 6.96
CA ASP A 118 15.73 -8.26 8.39
C ASP A 118 14.85 -7.03 8.71
N TYR A 119 13.89 -7.18 9.62
CA TYR A 119 13.21 -6.06 10.29
C TYR A 119 13.73 -5.92 11.72
N GLU A 120 13.81 -4.69 12.22
CA GLU A 120 14.12 -4.47 13.64
C GLU A 120 12.94 -4.91 14.51
N LYS A 121 13.23 -5.80 15.47
CA LYS A 121 12.26 -6.22 16.48
C LYS A 121 12.28 -5.21 17.62
N ASP A 122 11.11 -4.98 18.23
CA ASP A 122 11.08 -4.24 19.48
C ASP A 122 11.86 -5.02 20.54
N THR A 123 12.94 -4.42 21.04
CA THR A 123 13.79 -5.00 22.10
C THR A 123 13.44 -4.43 23.47
N PHE A 124 12.52 -3.47 23.55
CA PHE A 124 12.14 -2.78 24.79
C PHE A 124 10.95 -3.40 25.51
N LEU A 125 10.08 -4.13 24.82
CA LEU A 125 9.02 -4.92 25.47
C LEU A 125 9.59 -6.27 25.91
N GLU A 126 10.13 -6.31 27.14
CA GLU A 126 10.50 -7.53 27.89
C GLU A 126 9.29 -8.41 28.26
N SER A 127 8.37 -8.66 27.32
CA SER A 127 7.41 -9.75 27.44
C SER A 127 7.81 -10.82 26.44
N SER A 128 8.01 -12.04 26.90
CA SER A 128 8.32 -13.21 26.05
C SER A 128 7.21 -13.56 25.05
N TRP A 129 6.14 -12.77 24.99
CA TRP A 129 4.91 -13.00 24.23
C TRP A 129 4.66 -11.94 23.15
N SER A 130 5.21 -10.72 23.26
CA SER A 130 5.06 -9.69 22.23
C SER A 130 5.93 -10.02 21.02
N ARG A 131 5.30 -10.18 19.85
CA ARG A 131 5.99 -10.39 18.56
C ARG A 131 5.89 -9.17 17.64
N ASP A 132 5.68 -8.00 18.24
CA ASP A 132 5.57 -6.73 17.53
C ASP A 132 6.94 -6.28 16.99
N PHE A 133 6.90 -5.63 15.83
CA PHE A 133 8.05 -5.00 15.22
C PHE A 133 7.90 -3.48 15.35
N SER A 134 8.98 -2.78 15.68
CA SER A 134 8.97 -1.32 15.77
C SER A 134 9.19 -0.72 14.36
N LEU A 135 8.14 -0.72 13.54
CA LEU A 135 8.21 -0.26 12.15
C LEU A 135 7.76 1.20 11.99
N SER A 136 6.98 1.71 12.94
CA SER A 136 6.39 3.05 12.95
C SER A 136 6.52 3.71 14.33
N ASP A 137 6.90 4.99 14.37
CA ASP A 137 6.99 5.79 15.61
C ASP A 137 5.61 6.20 16.13
N SER A 138 4.68 6.48 15.20
CA SER A 138 3.30 6.87 15.51
C SER A 138 2.42 6.70 14.27
N HIS A 139 1.10 6.72 14.48
CA HIS A 139 0.08 6.62 13.44
C HIS A 139 -1.11 7.52 13.79
N ARG A 140 -1.75 8.10 12.77
CA ARG A 140 -2.96 8.90 12.88
C ARG A 140 -3.89 8.58 11.73
N VAL A 141 -5.10 8.14 12.06
CA VAL A 141 -6.17 7.97 11.06
C VAL A 141 -6.55 9.33 10.49
N ALA A 142 -6.41 9.47 9.18
CA ALA A 142 -6.79 10.68 8.49
C ALA A 142 -7.27 10.37 7.07
N GLY A 143 -8.21 11.17 6.61
CA GLY A 143 -8.81 10.99 5.31
C GLY A 143 -7.87 11.23 4.14
N VAL A 144 -8.06 10.46 3.05
CA VAL A 144 -7.36 10.66 1.78
C VAL A 144 -8.37 10.95 0.67
N PRO A 145 -8.73 12.22 0.41
CA PRO A 145 -9.65 12.58 -0.65
C PRO A 145 -9.15 12.12 -2.04
N PRO A 146 -10.05 11.65 -2.93
CA PRO A 146 -11.49 11.44 -2.76
C PRO A 146 -11.85 10.05 -2.21
N PHE A 147 -10.87 9.26 -1.76
CA PHE A 147 -11.03 7.87 -1.34
C PHE A 147 -11.51 7.74 0.11
N LEU A 148 -12.41 8.62 0.54
CA LEU A 148 -12.90 8.68 1.91
C LEU A 148 -14.20 7.88 2.07
N PRO A 149 -14.38 7.08 3.13
CA PRO A 149 -15.68 6.52 3.46
C PRO A 149 -16.58 7.65 3.96
N MET A 150 -17.41 8.24 3.08
CA MET A 150 -18.38 9.25 3.49
C MET A 150 -19.67 8.55 3.95
N GLN A 151 -20.09 8.74 5.21
CA GLN A 151 -21.31 8.09 5.75
C GLN A 151 -22.54 8.22 4.84
N ALA A 152 -22.79 9.40 4.30
CA ALA A 152 -23.90 9.64 3.37
C ALA A 152 -23.83 8.75 2.10
N GLN A 153 -22.63 8.32 1.69
CA GLN A 153 -22.44 7.40 0.56
C GLN A 153 -22.56 5.94 0.96
N LEU A 154 -22.46 5.62 2.26
CA LEU A 154 -22.44 4.27 2.81
C LEU A 154 -23.78 3.81 3.39
N ALA A 155 -24.69 4.73 3.75
CA ALA A 155 -25.93 4.45 4.48
C ALA A 155 -26.79 3.32 3.87
N ASP A 156 -26.85 3.23 2.54
CA ASP A 156 -27.65 2.23 1.81
C ASP A 156 -26.78 1.18 1.11
N ARG A 157 -25.53 0.99 1.54
CA ARG A 157 -24.57 0.07 0.89
C ARG A 157 -24.25 -1.13 1.76
N ASN A 158 -23.96 -2.24 1.09
CA ASN A 158 -23.36 -3.40 1.74
C ASN A 158 -21.86 -3.16 1.96
N VAL A 159 -21.53 -2.53 3.09
CA VAL A 159 -20.16 -2.11 3.40
C VAL A 159 -19.32 -3.27 3.92
N ARG A 160 -18.15 -3.43 3.32
CA ARG A 160 -17.11 -4.38 3.71
C ARG A 160 -15.87 -3.62 4.17
N LEU A 161 -15.25 -4.08 5.25
CA LEU A 161 -13.88 -3.70 5.61
C LEU A 161 -12.94 -4.85 5.24
N VAL A 162 -11.90 -4.55 4.47
CA VAL A 162 -10.80 -5.48 4.21
C VAL A 162 -9.53 -4.94 4.85
N ALA A 163 -9.13 -5.51 5.98
CA ALA A 163 -7.89 -5.18 6.66
C ALA A 163 -6.76 -6.10 6.20
N MET A 164 -5.76 -5.54 5.51
CA MET A 164 -4.56 -6.28 5.11
C MET A 164 -3.54 -6.13 6.22
N LEU A 165 -3.26 -7.20 6.95
CA LEU A 165 -2.57 -7.13 8.24
C LEU A 165 -1.06 -7.06 8.10
N GLY A 166 -0.45 -6.21 8.93
CA GLY A 166 0.99 -6.15 9.18
C GLY A 166 1.33 -6.73 10.54
N TYR A 167 2.55 -6.44 11.01
CA TYR A 167 3.03 -6.93 12.30
C TYR A 167 2.72 -6.00 13.48
N GLU A 168 2.16 -4.80 13.24
CA GLU A 168 1.90 -3.81 14.29
C GLU A 168 0.42 -3.88 14.72
N SER A 169 0.17 -4.49 15.87
CA SER A 169 -1.17 -4.68 16.48
C SER A 169 -1.94 -3.36 16.64
N SER A 170 -1.26 -2.31 17.10
CA SER A 170 -1.82 -1.00 17.43
C SER A 170 -2.45 -0.28 16.24
N ARG A 171 -2.06 -0.62 15.01
CA ARG A 171 -2.54 0.05 13.79
C ARG A 171 -3.96 -0.33 13.43
N LEU A 172 -4.31 -1.62 13.59
CA LEU A 172 -5.69 -2.07 13.41
C LEU A 172 -6.57 -1.63 14.58
N ALA A 173 -6.09 -1.74 15.81
CA ALA A 173 -6.82 -1.30 16.99
C ALA A 173 -7.18 0.19 16.91
N GLY A 174 -6.20 1.04 16.58
CA GLY A 174 -6.40 2.49 16.46
C GLY A 174 -7.37 2.89 15.33
N ILE A 175 -7.60 2.02 14.34
CA ILE A 175 -8.66 2.23 13.35
C ILE A 175 -10.06 2.12 13.99
N PHE A 176 -10.30 1.09 14.81
CA PHE A 176 -11.61 0.85 15.43
C PHE A 176 -11.94 1.82 16.56
N GLU A 177 -10.94 2.45 17.17
CA GLU A 177 -11.14 3.52 18.15
C GLU A 177 -11.79 4.78 17.54
N GLN A 178 -11.69 4.98 16.22
CA GLN A 178 -12.11 6.22 15.54
C GLN A 178 -13.56 6.19 15.06
N ASP A 179 -14.08 5.02 14.71
CA ASP A 179 -15.42 4.90 14.13
C ASP A 179 -16.15 3.65 14.65
N PRO A 180 -17.04 3.81 15.64
CA PRO A 180 -17.86 2.72 16.17
C PRO A 180 -18.79 2.08 15.12
N GLU A 181 -19.16 2.78 14.04
CA GLU A 181 -20.09 2.25 13.03
C GLU A 181 -19.49 1.08 12.23
N MET A 182 -18.16 0.98 12.18
CA MET A 182 -17.45 -0.15 11.57
C MET A 182 -17.76 -1.49 12.24
N ALA A 183 -18.31 -1.48 13.45
CA ALA A 183 -18.78 -2.69 14.12
C ALA A 183 -19.84 -3.43 13.30
N ALA A 184 -20.69 -2.71 12.57
CA ALA A 184 -21.78 -3.29 11.77
C ALA A 184 -21.34 -3.80 10.39
N TRP A 185 -20.13 -3.46 9.93
CA TRP A 185 -19.67 -3.82 8.58
C TRP A 185 -19.24 -5.29 8.50
N ARG A 186 -19.33 -5.88 7.30
CA ARG A 186 -18.75 -7.21 7.06
C ARG A 186 -17.22 -7.09 7.02
N LYS A 187 -16.52 -7.79 7.90
CA LYS A 187 -15.08 -7.61 8.13
C LYS A 187 -14.26 -8.81 7.67
N PHE A 188 -13.26 -8.54 6.83
CA PHE A 188 -12.31 -9.53 6.32
C PHE A 188 -10.89 -9.13 6.72
N ALA A 189 -10.12 -10.10 7.18
CA ALA A 189 -8.69 -9.94 7.42
C ALA A 189 -7.92 -10.64 6.30
N VAL A 190 -6.83 -10.03 5.84
CA VAL A 190 -5.93 -10.60 4.84
C VAL A 190 -4.53 -10.69 5.41
N VAL A 191 -3.96 -11.90 5.47
CA VAL A 191 -2.61 -12.15 5.98
C VAL A 191 -1.67 -12.55 4.83
N GLY A 192 -0.49 -11.93 4.81
CA GLY A 192 0.58 -12.24 3.86
C GLY A 192 1.27 -13.58 4.13
N VAL A 193 1.14 -14.57 3.25
CA VAL A 193 1.77 -15.91 3.39
C VAL A 193 2.42 -16.37 2.09
N PRO A 194 3.73 -16.70 2.07
CA PRO A 194 4.67 -16.65 3.19
C PRO A 194 5.02 -15.20 3.57
N GLY A 195 5.29 -14.95 4.85
CA GLY A 195 5.59 -13.63 5.38
C GLY A 195 7.05 -13.20 5.19
N TYR A 196 7.56 -13.19 3.94
CA TYR A 196 8.99 -12.99 3.62
C TYR A 196 9.90 -14.03 4.31
N SER A 197 10.09 -13.95 5.63
CA SER A 197 10.80 -14.95 6.43
C SER A 197 9.86 -16.00 7.03
N PRO A 198 10.30 -17.27 7.17
CA PRO A 198 9.48 -18.33 7.76
C PRO A 198 8.93 -17.97 9.15
N GLY A 199 7.63 -18.19 9.38
CA GLY A 199 6.97 -17.97 10.66
C GLY A 199 6.53 -16.53 10.92
N TRP A 200 6.89 -15.55 10.08
CA TRP A 200 6.47 -14.17 10.28
C TRP A 200 4.97 -13.96 10.04
N GLU A 201 4.35 -14.77 9.17
CA GLU A 201 2.89 -14.80 9.03
C GLU A 201 2.16 -15.07 10.35
N GLN A 202 2.76 -15.88 11.24
CA GLN A 202 2.20 -16.15 12.56
C GLN A 202 2.24 -14.91 13.46
N ASN A 203 3.23 -14.03 13.28
CA ASN A 203 3.34 -12.81 14.06
C ASN A 203 2.23 -11.83 13.67
N ALA A 204 1.97 -11.65 12.38
CA ALA A 204 0.87 -10.79 11.91
C ALA A 204 -0.49 -11.24 12.48
N LEU A 205 -0.76 -12.55 12.48
CA LEU A 205 -2.00 -13.08 13.04
C LEU A 205 -2.03 -12.97 14.57
N ALA A 206 -0.97 -13.42 15.25
CA ALA A 206 -0.90 -13.42 16.71
C ALA A 206 -1.01 -12.01 17.29
N ASN A 207 -0.34 -11.02 16.70
CA ASN A 207 -0.36 -9.64 17.18
C ASN A 207 -1.73 -8.98 17.02
N ASN A 208 -2.53 -9.41 16.02
CA ASN A 208 -3.84 -8.81 15.77
C ASN A 208 -5.00 -9.62 16.35
N VAL A 209 -4.77 -10.79 16.96
CA VAL A 209 -5.84 -11.74 17.32
C VAL A 209 -6.90 -11.13 18.23
N ASP A 210 -6.49 -10.31 19.21
CA ASP A 210 -7.42 -9.68 20.15
C ASP A 210 -8.36 -8.70 19.44
N THR A 211 -7.83 -7.89 18.51
CA THR A 211 -8.65 -6.97 17.71
C THR A 211 -9.54 -7.72 16.72
N LEU A 212 -9.04 -8.82 16.13
CA LEU A 212 -9.81 -9.64 15.21
C LEU A 212 -11.01 -10.31 15.90
N ASP A 213 -10.81 -10.83 17.12
CA ASP A 213 -11.84 -11.47 17.91
C ASP A 213 -12.86 -10.44 18.43
N ALA A 214 -12.37 -9.35 19.04
CA ALA A 214 -13.22 -8.28 19.57
C ALA A 214 -14.15 -7.65 18.52
N HIS A 215 -13.69 -7.58 17.27
CA HIS A 215 -14.46 -7.01 16.16
C HIS A 215 -14.97 -8.06 15.17
N GLN A 216 -14.95 -9.36 15.51
CA GLN A 216 -15.56 -10.43 14.74
C GLN A 216 -15.12 -10.47 13.25
N PHE A 217 -13.82 -10.38 13.00
CA PHE A 217 -13.28 -10.56 11.66
C PHE A 217 -13.48 -12.00 11.20
N HIS A 218 -14.35 -12.20 10.22
CA HIS A 218 -14.53 -13.52 9.64
C HIS A 218 -15.01 -13.42 8.18
N PRO A 219 -14.37 -14.13 7.25
CA PRO A 219 -13.22 -15.04 7.42
C PRO A 219 -11.85 -14.34 7.30
N VAL A 220 -10.80 -14.96 7.86
CA VAL A 220 -9.39 -14.63 7.55
C VAL A 220 -9.02 -15.23 6.19
N ARG A 221 -8.42 -14.43 5.33
CA ARG A 221 -7.95 -14.77 3.99
C ARG A 221 -6.43 -14.68 3.92
N TYR A 222 -5.85 -15.40 2.98
CA TYR A 222 -4.40 -15.45 2.79
C TYR A 222 -4.04 -15.09 1.36
N CYS A 223 -3.00 -14.30 1.18
CA CYS A 223 -2.38 -14.05 -0.12
C CYS A 223 -0.87 -13.88 0.06
N SER A 224 -0.07 -14.04 -0.98
CA SER A 224 1.39 -13.85 -0.84
C SER A 224 1.74 -12.42 -0.44
N ALA A 225 2.61 -12.29 0.56
CA ALA A 225 3.15 -11.02 1.03
C ALA A 225 3.94 -10.25 -0.05
N SER A 226 4.38 -10.95 -1.11
CA SER A 226 5.09 -10.36 -2.24
C SER A 226 4.26 -10.24 -3.52
N SER A 227 2.97 -10.59 -3.49
CA SER A 227 2.15 -10.66 -4.70
C SER A 227 1.16 -9.51 -4.77
N VAL A 228 1.46 -8.52 -5.63
CA VAL A 228 0.50 -7.45 -5.96
C VAL A 228 -0.71 -8.02 -6.69
N SER A 229 -0.52 -8.90 -7.69
CA SER A 229 -1.63 -9.48 -8.45
C SER A 229 -2.55 -10.33 -7.56
N GLY A 230 -1.99 -11.23 -6.76
CA GLY A 230 -2.80 -12.10 -5.89
C GLY A 230 -3.55 -11.32 -4.81
N ALA A 231 -2.97 -10.24 -4.30
CA ALA A 231 -3.65 -9.35 -3.37
C ALA A 231 -4.77 -8.53 -4.05
N TYR A 232 -4.53 -8.05 -5.27
CA TYR A 232 -5.54 -7.34 -6.05
C TYR A 232 -6.71 -8.26 -6.41
N ASP A 233 -6.43 -9.47 -6.89
CA ASP A 233 -7.44 -10.47 -7.23
C ASP A 233 -8.28 -10.85 -6.01
N LEU A 234 -7.66 -10.99 -4.83
CA LEU A 234 -8.37 -11.26 -3.58
C LEU A 234 -9.28 -10.09 -3.16
N LEU A 235 -8.83 -8.84 -3.32
CA LEU A 235 -9.69 -7.67 -3.06
C LEU A 235 -10.89 -7.65 -3.99
N THR A 236 -10.69 -7.89 -5.29
CA THR A 236 -11.77 -7.99 -6.29
C THR A 236 -12.73 -9.14 -5.97
N GLN A 237 -12.21 -10.29 -5.54
CA GLN A 237 -13.03 -11.42 -5.12
C GLN A 237 -13.91 -11.04 -3.93
N ILE A 238 -13.32 -10.50 -2.85
CA ILE A 238 -14.06 -10.09 -1.64
C ILE A 238 -15.12 -9.03 -1.97
N HIS A 239 -14.80 -8.08 -2.86
CA HIS A 239 -15.75 -7.07 -3.32
C HIS A 239 -16.99 -7.69 -3.99
N ALA A 240 -16.78 -8.74 -4.80
CA ALA A 240 -17.84 -9.46 -5.50
C ALA A 240 -18.53 -10.55 -4.67
N GLU A 241 -17.98 -10.94 -3.51
CA GLU A 241 -18.55 -12.00 -2.66
C GLU A 241 -19.95 -11.64 -2.16
N GLY A 242 -20.95 -12.50 -2.40
CA GLY A 242 -22.29 -12.38 -1.84
C GLY A 242 -23.37 -11.86 -2.80
N HIS A 243 -22.99 -11.41 -4.01
CA HIS A 243 -23.92 -10.84 -5.00
C HIS A 243 -24.80 -9.71 -4.46
N ASP A 244 -24.24 -8.94 -3.52
CA ASP A 244 -24.95 -7.82 -2.90
C ASP A 244 -25.33 -6.77 -3.95
N GLU A 245 -26.53 -6.22 -3.81
CA GLU A 245 -26.89 -4.99 -4.52
C GLU A 245 -26.02 -3.85 -3.93
N ASN A 246 -25.25 -3.19 -4.79
CA ASN A 246 -24.40 -2.03 -4.45
C ASN A 246 -23.31 -2.28 -3.36
N PRO A 247 -22.32 -3.15 -3.62
CA PRO A 247 -21.23 -3.38 -2.67
C PRO A 247 -20.34 -2.14 -2.52
N HIS A 248 -19.88 -1.88 -1.30
CA HIS A 248 -18.79 -0.93 -1.04
C HIS A 248 -17.68 -1.64 -0.28
N THR A 249 -16.43 -1.38 -0.63
CA THR A 249 -15.27 -1.98 0.03
C THR A 249 -14.31 -0.92 0.52
N THR A 250 -14.26 -0.77 1.83
CA THR A 250 -13.27 0.01 2.55
C THR A 250 -12.01 -0.85 2.75
N VAL A 251 -10.86 -0.39 2.28
CA VAL A 251 -9.59 -1.12 2.38
C VAL A 251 -8.68 -0.46 3.41
N ALA A 252 -8.13 -1.24 4.33
CA ALA A 252 -7.11 -0.83 5.29
C ALA A 252 -5.78 -1.56 4.98
N PRO A 253 -4.88 -0.96 4.18
CA PRO A 253 -3.62 -1.60 3.77
C PRO A 253 -2.52 -1.43 4.85
N LEU A 254 -2.66 -2.14 5.97
CA LEU A 254 -1.73 -2.05 7.11
C LEU A 254 -0.49 -2.95 6.95
N GLY A 255 -0.56 -3.91 6.03
CA GLY A 255 0.46 -4.92 5.78
C GLY A 255 1.59 -4.45 4.87
N THR A 256 1.98 -5.32 3.95
CA THR A 256 3.19 -5.15 3.17
C THR A 256 3.08 -4.08 2.07
N LYS A 257 4.22 -3.65 1.51
CA LYS A 257 4.22 -2.73 0.36
C LYS A 257 3.45 -3.29 -0.85
N PRO A 258 3.63 -4.56 -1.26
CA PRO A 258 2.82 -5.16 -2.32
C PRO A 258 1.32 -5.12 -2.04
N HIS A 259 0.90 -5.32 -0.78
CA HIS A 259 -0.50 -5.15 -0.37
C HIS A 259 -0.99 -3.72 -0.52
N GLY A 260 -0.17 -2.72 -0.16
CA GLY A 260 -0.45 -1.31 -0.40
C GLY A 260 -0.60 -0.99 -1.89
N ILE A 261 0.28 -1.50 -2.75
CA ILE A 261 0.18 -1.32 -4.21
C ILE A 261 -1.14 -1.93 -4.73
N ALA A 262 -1.48 -3.14 -4.29
CA ALA A 262 -2.73 -3.81 -4.68
C ALA A 262 -3.97 -3.04 -4.22
N ALA A 263 -3.97 -2.52 -2.98
CA ALA A 263 -5.02 -1.65 -2.48
C ALA A 263 -5.15 -0.38 -3.31
N ALA A 264 -4.03 0.24 -3.70
CA ALA A 264 -4.03 1.41 -4.56
C ALA A 264 -4.64 1.11 -5.94
N MET A 265 -4.28 -0.01 -6.56
CA MET A 265 -4.90 -0.46 -7.81
C MET A 265 -6.41 -0.66 -7.66
N PHE A 266 -6.83 -1.37 -6.60
CA PHE A 266 -8.25 -1.64 -6.32
C PHE A 266 -9.05 -0.34 -6.15
N LEU A 267 -8.55 0.60 -5.35
CA LEU A 267 -9.16 1.90 -5.11
C LEU A 267 -9.29 2.70 -6.39
N VAL A 268 -8.25 2.70 -7.22
CA VAL A 268 -8.25 3.36 -8.52
C VAL A 268 -9.34 2.70 -9.38
N ASP A 269 -9.31 1.38 -9.61
CA ASP A 269 -10.29 0.68 -10.47
C ASP A 269 -11.76 0.86 -10.04
N HIS A 270 -12.04 1.02 -8.76
CA HIS A 270 -13.39 1.18 -8.23
C HIS A 270 -13.77 2.64 -7.89
N SER A 271 -12.93 3.62 -8.27
CA SER A 271 -13.18 5.03 -7.94
C SER A 271 -14.33 5.66 -8.71
N SER A 272 -14.57 5.24 -9.96
CA SER A 272 -15.57 5.86 -10.86
C SER A 272 -17.00 5.73 -10.34
N TYR A 273 -17.29 4.66 -9.58
CA TYR A 273 -18.61 4.40 -8.99
C TYR A 273 -18.63 4.57 -7.47
N GLN A 274 -17.56 5.13 -6.89
CA GLN A 274 -17.40 5.27 -5.43
C GLN A 274 -17.65 3.95 -4.70
N GLN A 275 -17.20 2.83 -5.29
CA GLN A 275 -17.39 1.47 -4.76
C GLN A 275 -16.28 1.06 -3.80
N ALA A 276 -15.25 1.89 -3.64
CA ALA A 276 -14.16 1.65 -2.72
C ALA A 276 -13.70 2.92 -2.01
N SER A 277 -13.24 2.76 -0.78
CA SER A 277 -12.64 3.82 0.03
C SER A 277 -11.42 3.29 0.78
N LEU A 278 -10.55 4.22 1.19
CA LEU A 278 -9.31 3.97 1.91
C LEU A 278 -9.51 4.37 3.37
N LEU A 279 -9.17 3.44 4.26
CA LEU A 279 -8.99 3.70 5.67
C LEU A 279 -7.51 3.56 6.00
N TYR A 280 -6.87 4.66 6.36
CA TYR A 280 -5.41 4.71 6.51
C TYR A 280 -4.99 5.56 7.70
N ASP A 281 -4.01 5.03 8.42
CA ASP A 281 -3.50 5.53 9.69
C ASP A 281 -2.15 6.25 9.56
N HIS A 282 -1.70 6.57 8.34
CA HIS A 282 -0.54 7.43 8.06
C HIS A 282 0.67 7.18 8.99
N PRO A 283 1.24 5.96 9.01
CA PRO A 283 2.35 5.62 9.90
C PRO A 283 3.59 6.47 9.61
N ILE A 284 4.13 7.10 10.65
CA ILE A 284 5.46 7.73 10.63
C ILE A 284 6.49 6.61 10.79
N ARG A 285 7.36 6.44 9.80
CA ARG A 285 8.29 5.31 9.75
C ARG A 285 9.54 5.59 10.58
N VAL A 286 9.93 4.62 11.41
CA VAL A 286 11.20 4.68 12.15
C VAL A 286 12.37 4.62 11.17
N LYS A 287 13.40 5.46 11.38
CA LYS A 287 14.67 5.37 10.63
C LYS A 287 15.40 4.10 11.01
N GLY A 288 15.93 3.37 10.04
CA GLY A 288 16.68 2.12 10.30
C GLY A 288 15.82 0.88 10.57
N ARG A 289 14.48 0.95 10.49
CA ARG A 289 13.53 -0.15 10.80
C ARG A 289 13.73 -1.47 10.04
N SER A 290 14.55 -1.46 9.00
CA SER A 290 14.87 -2.64 8.22
C SER A 290 16.29 -2.55 7.68
N SER A 291 16.94 -3.70 7.56
CA SER A 291 18.33 -3.79 7.10
C SER A 291 18.49 -4.86 6.03
N LYS A 292 19.51 -4.64 5.19
CA LYS A 292 19.92 -5.49 4.08
C LYS A 292 18.85 -5.67 3.01
N VAL A 293 19.32 -5.83 1.78
CA VAL A 293 18.49 -6.23 0.66
C VAL A 293 18.37 -7.74 0.66
N ARG A 294 17.14 -8.25 0.59
CA ARG A 294 16.93 -9.68 0.30
C ARG A 294 16.76 -9.91 -1.18
N ARG A 295 15.84 -9.17 -1.78
CA ARG A 295 15.53 -9.24 -3.20
C ARG A 295 14.80 -8.00 -3.68
N TRP A 296 14.79 -7.83 -4.99
CA TRP A 296 14.11 -6.74 -5.67
C TRP A 296 12.85 -7.24 -6.33
N HIS A 297 11.89 -6.34 -6.47
CA HIS A 297 10.67 -6.52 -7.23
C HIS A 297 10.42 -5.35 -8.15
N LEU A 298 10.06 -5.64 -9.40
CA LEU A 298 9.48 -4.70 -10.31
C LEU A 298 8.08 -5.18 -10.69
N TYR A 299 7.06 -4.44 -10.27
CA TYR A 299 5.68 -4.68 -10.63
C TYR A 299 5.28 -3.74 -11.76
N ARG A 300 5.11 -4.26 -12.97
CA ARG A 300 4.59 -3.51 -14.10
C ARG A 300 3.07 -3.61 -14.10
N ILE A 301 2.41 -2.50 -13.78
CA ILE A 301 0.96 -2.36 -13.73
C ILE A 301 0.49 -1.88 -15.09
N ASP A 302 -0.35 -2.67 -15.74
CA ASP A 302 -1.02 -2.33 -16.99
C ASP A 302 -2.35 -1.62 -16.68
N LEU A 303 -2.44 -0.38 -17.16
CA LEU A 303 -3.57 0.54 -16.96
C LEU A 303 -4.58 0.50 -18.12
N THR A 304 -4.24 -0.15 -19.24
CA THR A 304 -5.08 -0.14 -20.46
C THR A 304 -6.34 -1.01 -20.33
N HIS A 305 -6.37 -1.90 -19.34
CA HIS A 305 -7.52 -2.75 -19.10
C HIS A 305 -8.62 -1.97 -18.37
N LYS A 306 -9.61 -1.50 -19.13
CA LYS A 306 -10.89 -1.05 -18.60
C LYS A 306 -11.76 -2.28 -18.28
N PRO A 307 -12.36 -2.37 -17.08
CA PRO A 307 -13.35 -3.40 -16.77
C PRO A 307 -14.54 -3.33 -17.72
#